data_AF-A0A1G3V3W1-F1
#
_entry.id   AF-A0A1G3V3W1-F1
#
_cell.length_a   1.000
_cell.length_b   1.000
_cell.length_c   1.000
_cell.angle_alpha   90.00
_cell.angle_beta   90.00
_cell.angle_gamma   90.00
#
_symmetry.space_group_name_H-M   'P 1'
#
loop_
_entity.id
_entity.type
_entity.pdbx_description
1 polymer ?
#
loop_
_entity_poly.entity_id
_entity_poly.type
_entity_poly.pdbx_seq_one_letter_code
_entity_poly.pdbx_strand_id
1 'polypeptide(L)' 'MLMNGLGATPPEELFILSNRVHDILKAHGIKVYKTFVGEYATSMEMAGASLSLLRLDDEFKKLLDAPAFSPFLPQWRKS' A
#
# COMPACT_ATOMS: atom_id res chain seq x y z
N MET A 1 -1.50 -3.38 -3.38
CA MET A 1 -1.98 -3.40 -1.99
C MET A 1 -1.53 -2.12 -1.32
N LEU A 2 -2.43 -1.44 -0.64
CA LEU A 2 -2.13 -0.26 0.14
C LEU A 2 -2.52 -0.53 1.60
N MET A 3 -1.53 -0.46 2.49
CA MET A 3 -1.71 -0.48 3.94
C MET A 3 -1.56 0.96 4.43
N ASN A 4 -2.68 1.56 4.82
CA ASN A 4 -2.74 2.97 5.18
C ASN A 4 -2.94 3.15 6.69
N GLY A 5 -2.04 3.88 7.34
CA GLY A 5 -2.22 4.33 8.72
C GLY A 5 -3.25 5.47 8.81
N LEU A 6 -4.08 5.45 9.85
CA LEU A 6 -5.09 6.49 10.09
C LEU A 6 -4.58 7.63 10.98
N GLY A 7 -3.30 7.64 11.35
CA GLY A 7 -2.62 8.75 12.00
C GLY A 7 -1.79 8.34 13.22
N ALA A 8 -2.41 7.68 14.21
CA ALA A 8 -1.72 7.36 15.47
C ALA A 8 -1.13 5.94 15.51
N THR A 9 -1.04 5.23 14.37
CA THR A 9 -0.55 3.84 14.33
C THR A 9 0.93 3.79 13.99
N PRO A 10 1.78 3.18 14.83
CA PRO A 10 3.22 3.09 14.57
C PRO A 10 3.52 2.40 13.22
N PRO A 11 4.54 2.86 12.47
CA PRO A 11 4.94 2.25 11.21
C PRO A 11 5.20 0.74 11.32
N GLU A 12 5.81 0.30 12.43
CA GLU A 12 6.11 -1.10 12.70
C GLU A 12 4.84 -1.97 12.73
N GLU A 13 3.74 -1.46 13.31
CA GLU A 13 2.46 -2.15 13.33
C GLU A 13 1.85 -2.25 11.92
N LEU A 14 1.98 -1.21 11.11
CA LEU A 14 1.54 -1.25 9.71
C LEU A 14 2.30 -2.31 8.90
N PHE A 15 3.59 -2.50 9.15
CA PHE A 15 4.38 -3.56 8.51
C PHE A 15 3.97 -4.96 8.99
N ILE A 16 3.69 -5.14 10.27
CA ILE A 16 3.18 -6.41 10.82
C ILE A 16 1.84 -6.76 10.16
N LEU A 17 0.92 -5.79 10.07
CA LEU A 17 -0.38 -5.96 9.41
C LEU A 17 -0.19 -6.29 7.92
N SER A 18 0.69 -5.56 7.22
CA SER A 18 0.99 -5.81 5.80
C SER A 18 1.50 -7.23 5.55
N ASN A 19 2.43 -7.71 6.38
CA ASN A 19 2.95 -9.09 6.30
C ASN A 19 1.84 -10.13 6.51
N ARG A 20 0.99 -9.92 7.51
CA ARG A 20 -0.13 -10.84 7.77
C ARG A 20 -1.11 -10.89 6.59
N VAL A 21 -1.39 -9.75 5.97
CA VAL A 21 -2.26 -9.68 4.79
C VAL A 21 -1.60 -10.38 3.59
N HIS A 22 -0.29 -10.23 3.40
CA HIS A 22 0.46 -10.96 2.36
C HIS A 22 0.30 -12.48 2.52
N ASP A 23 0.43 -13.01 3.74
CA ASP A 23 0.24 -14.44 4.00
C ASP A 23 -1.17 -14.92 3.63
N ILE A 24 -2.19 -14.14 4.01
CA ILE A 24 -3.59 -14.44 3.70
C ILE A 24 -3.82 -14.43 2.18
N LEU A 25 -3.35 -13.39 1.48
CA LEU A 25 -3.51 -13.29 0.03
C LEU A 25 -2.79 -14.42 -0.70
N LYS A 26 -1.58 -14.77 -0.25
CA LYS A 26 -0.80 -15.88 -0.80
C LYS A 26 -1.52 -17.21 -0.62
N ALA A 27 -2.12 -17.46 0.55
CA ALA A 27 -2.91 -18.67 0.79
C ALA A 27 -4.12 -18.79 -0.15
N HIS A 28 -4.67 -17.66 -0.62
CA HIS A 28 -5.74 -17.59 -1.60
C HIS A 28 -5.24 -17.54 -3.06
N GLY A 29 -3.94 -17.71 -3.31
CA GLY A 29 -3.35 -17.67 -4.65
C GLY A 29 -3.30 -16.27 -5.29
N ILE A 30 -3.54 -15.21 -4.51
CA ILE A 30 -3.54 -13.82 -4.99
C ILE A 30 -2.11 -13.28 -4.95
N LYS A 31 -1.60 -12.86 -6.10
CA LYS A 31 -0.27 -12.24 -6.22
C LYS A 31 -0.37 -10.72 -6.05
N VAL A 32 0.37 -10.18 -5.09
CA VAL A 32 0.48 -8.74 -4.88
C VAL A 32 1.56 -8.17 -5.79
N TYR A 33 1.17 -7.32 -6.75
CA TYR A 33 2.10 -6.68 -7.69
C TYR A 33 2.99 -5.63 -7.03
N LYS A 34 2.39 -4.77 -6.19
CA LYS A 34 3.05 -3.64 -5.54
C LYS A 34 2.40 -3.37 -4.20
N THR A 35 3.21 -3.03 -3.21
CA THR A 35 2.76 -2.74 -1.84
C THR A 35 3.17 -1.33 -1.46
N PHE A 36 2.23 -0.57 -0.91
CA PHE A 36 2.45 0.73 -0.30
C PHE A 36 2.09 0.62 1.18
N VAL A 37 2.96 1.08 2.06
CA VAL A 37 2.75 1.08 3.52
C VAL A 37 3.10 2.47 4.04
N GLY A 38 2.19 3.09 4.79
CA GLY A 38 2.41 4.40 5.38
C GLY A 38 1.12 5.18 5.55
N GLU A 39 1.25 6.49 5.73
CA GLU A 39 0.12 7.41 5.92
C GLU A 39 -0.18 8.12 4.60
N TYR A 40 -1.21 7.65 3.89
CA TYR A 40 -1.65 8.21 2.61
C TYR A 40 -2.99 8.95 2.74
N ALA A 41 -3.82 8.54 3.68
CA ALA A 41 -5.11 9.14 4.01
C ALA A 41 -5.38 8.96 5.52
N THR A 42 -5.02 9.95 6.33
CA THR A 42 -5.15 9.89 7.80
C THR A 42 -6.51 10.43 8.27
N SER A 43 -6.89 10.11 9.51
CA SER A 43 -8.08 10.61 10.20
C SER A 43 -7.65 11.25 11.53
N MET A 44 -6.84 12.31 11.43
CA MET A 44 -6.22 12.99 12.57
C MET A 44 -5.43 12.01 13.45
N GLU A 45 -5.76 11.89 14.74
CA GLU A 45 -5.08 11.04 15.73
C GLU A 45 -5.75 9.65 15.88
N MET A 46 -6.45 9.17 14.86
CA MET A 46 -7.11 7.87 14.94
C MET A 46 -6.08 6.73 14.95
N ALA A 47 -6.13 5.91 15.99
CA ALA A 47 -5.43 4.63 16.02
C ALA A 47 -6.19 3.62 15.14
N GLY A 48 -5.55 3.14 14.09
CA GLY A 48 -6.12 2.20 13.14
C GLY A 48 -5.40 2.21 11.80
N ALA A 49 -5.70 1.19 11.00
CA ALA A 49 -5.21 1.05 9.64
C ALA A 49 -6.34 0.65 8.70
N SER A 50 -6.21 1.00 7.42
CA SER A 50 -7.09 0.54 6.36
C SER A 50 -6.30 -0.23 5.30
N LEU A 51 -6.93 -1.29 4.77
CA LEU A 51 -6.40 -2.11 3.69
C LEU A 51 -7.17 -1.83 2.41
N SER A 52 -6.47 -1.46 1.35
CA SER A 52 -7.04 -1.30 0.00
C SER A 52 -6.38 -2.27 -0.99
N LEU A 53 -7.21 -3.00 -1.72
CA LEU A 53 -6.82 -3.92 -2.79
C LEU A 53 -7.39 -3.43 -4.12
N LEU A 54 -6.51 -3.28 -5.11
CA LEU A 54 -6.88 -2.97 -6.49
C LEU A 54 -6.55 -4.17 -7.37
N ARG A 55 -7.55 -4.70 -8.06
CA ARG A 55 -7.35 -5.71 -9.09
C ARG A 55 -6.66 -5.02 -10.27
N LEU A 56 -5.55 -5.60 -10.72
CA LEU A 56 -4.77 -5.04 -11.81
C LEU A 56 -4.97 -5.85 -13.09
N ASP A 57 -5.16 -5.15 -14.19
CA ASP A 57 -4.90 -5.61 -15.54
C ASP A 57 -3.54 -5.04 -16.03
N ASP A 58 -3.21 -5.29 -17.30
CA ASP A 58 -1.92 -4.87 -17.85
C ASP A 58 -1.84 -3.36 -18.13
N GLU A 59 -2.98 -2.68 -18.30
CA GLU A 59 -3.01 -1.22 -18.42
C GLU A 59 -2.75 -0.57 -17.06
N PHE A 60 -3.45 -1.02 -16.02
CA PHE A 60 -3.28 -0.49 -14.67
C PHE A 60 -1.89 -0.75 -14.11
N LYS A 61 -1.23 -1.86 -14.46
CA LYS A 61 0.20 -2.05 -14.09
C LYS A 61 1.09 -0.96 -14.68
N LYS A 62 0.90 -0.63 -15.97
CA LYS A 62 1.68 0.41 -16.65
C LYS A 62 1.45 1.78 -16.02
N LEU A 63 0.19 2.12 -15.73
CA LEU A 63 -0.16 3.39 -15.08
C LEU A 63 0.39 3.46 -13.66
N LEU A 64 0.33 2.36 -12.90
CA LEU A 64 0.85 2.29 -11.54
C LEU A 64 2.38 2.40 -11.47
N ASP A 65 3.08 2.04 -12.54
CA ASP A 65 4.54 2.15 -12.63
C ASP A 65 5.04 3.43 -13.30
N ALA A 66 4.14 4.21 -13.90
CA ALA A 66 4.46 5.49 -14.48
C ALA A 66 5.13 6.40 -13.43
N PRO A 67 6.11 7.23 -13.84
CA PRO A 67 6.75 8.15 -12.93
C PRO A 67 5.73 9.16 -12.39
N ALA A 68 5.74 9.37 -11.08
CA ALA A 68 4.90 10.33 -10.40
C ALA A 68 5.72 11.06 -9.35
N PHE A 69 5.59 12.38 -9.31
CA PHE A 69 6.26 13.21 -8.33
C PHE A 69 5.22 14.06 -7.60
N SER A 70 4.81 13.58 -6.43
CA SER A 70 3.98 14.33 -5.51
C SER A 70 4.56 14.25 -4.10
N PRO A 71 4.18 15.18 -3.18
CA PRO A 71 4.76 15.24 -1.84
C PRO A 71 4.72 13.94 -1.04
N PHE A 72 3.72 13.09 -1.30
CA PHE A 72 3.47 11.84 -0.58
C PHE A 72 3.66 10.59 -1.45
N LEU A 73 4.04 10.75 -2.72
CA LEU A 73 4.35 9.65 -3.62
C LEU A 73 5.54 10.02 -4.53
N PRO A 74 6.78 9.92 -4.02
CA PRO A 74 7.97 10.08 -4.83
C PRO A 74 8.25 8.78 -5.60
N GLN A 75 7.60 8.60 -6.74
CA GLN A 75 7.80 7.44 -7.62
C GLN A 75 8.69 7.82 -8.81
N TRP A 76 9.99 7.58 -8.66
CA TRP A 76 10.99 7.87 -9.68
C TRP A 76 11.05 6.77 -10.72
N ARG A 77 11.31 7.14 -11.99
CA ARG A 77 11.60 6.17 -13.05
C ARG A 77 12.86 5.38 -12.65
N LYS A 78 12.76 4.07 -12.46
CA LYS A 78 13.96 3.22 -12.41
C LYS A 78 14.71 3.44 -13.72
N SER A 79 15.98 3.85 -13.62
CA SER A 79 16.92 3.92 -14.75
C SER A 79 17.05 2.57 -15.43
#